data_AF-A0A0B1TK23-F1
#
_entry.id   AF-A0A0B1TK23-F1
#
_cell.length_a   1.000
_cell.length_b   1.000
_cell.length_c   1.000
_cell.angle_alpha   90.00
_cell.angle_beta   90.00
_cell.angle_gamma   90.00
#
_symmetry.space_group_name_H-M   'P 1'
#
loop_
_entity.id
_entity.type
_entity.pdbx_description
1 polymer ?
#
loop_
_entity_poly.entity_id
_entity_poly.type
_entity_poly.pdbx_seq_one_letter_code
_entity_poly.pdbx_strand_id
1 'polypeptide(L)'
;MLASLLQTTHDPGVKEEATAALWNLSSADMLKPVILEAATDSLVQQLAVLDADGIRMLASLLQTTHDPGVKEEATAALWNLSSADMLKPVILEAATDSLVQQVCPGFGGYQQNGVSGDSDPLRHYSTPTFKNATGVLRNISAANATARKRLRICPNLIESLVQFLTIAIQRNQVDSQSVENVVCLLRNLSYRIQEVEDPNYDPATAHVLYTKSGSKSAPNSPKPKKDKDKKKDSAREVVTVRFNSW
;
A
#
# COMPACT_ATOMS: atom_id res chain seq x y z
N MET A 1 -38.52 -4.21 -14.40
CA MET A 1 -38.04 -3.58 -15.66
C MET A 1 -36.55 -3.23 -15.57
N LEU A 2 -36.12 -2.35 -14.64
CA LEU A 2 -34.70 -2.00 -14.47
C LEU A 2 -33.78 -3.18 -14.11
N ALA A 3 -34.21 -4.08 -13.22
CA ALA A 3 -33.43 -5.27 -12.85
C ALA A 3 -33.22 -6.26 -14.03
N SER A 4 -34.21 -6.35 -14.92
CA SER A 4 -34.09 -7.15 -16.15
C SER A 4 -33.12 -6.50 -17.14
N LEU A 5 -33.07 -5.16 -17.16
CA LEU A 5 -32.16 -4.38 -18.01
C LEU A 5 -30.69 -4.63 -17.66
N LEU A 6 -30.37 -4.75 -16.36
CA LEU A 6 -29.02 -5.05 -15.87
C LEU A 6 -28.50 -6.42 -16.32
N GLN A 7 -29.38 -7.42 -16.39
CA GLN A 7 -29.03 -8.77 -16.81
C GLN A 7 -28.88 -8.91 -18.32
N THR A 8 -29.56 -8.07 -19.11
CA THR A 8 -29.59 -8.20 -20.57
C THR A 8 -28.70 -7.22 -21.32
N THR A 9 -28.30 -6.10 -20.70
CA THR A 9 -27.46 -5.10 -21.37
C THR A 9 -25.98 -5.43 -21.24
N HIS A 10 -25.20 -5.17 -22.30
CA HIS A 10 -23.73 -5.23 -22.26
C HIS A 10 -23.08 -3.84 -22.26
N ASP A 11 -23.89 -2.78 -22.39
CA ASP A 11 -23.41 -1.40 -22.38
C ASP A 11 -23.10 -0.95 -20.94
N PRO A 12 -21.85 -0.56 -20.63
CA PRO A 12 -21.45 -0.15 -19.28
C PRO A 12 -22.19 1.09 -18.76
N GLY A 13 -22.46 2.08 -19.62
CA GLY A 13 -23.13 3.32 -19.22
C GLY A 13 -24.60 3.09 -18.88
N VAL A 14 -25.26 2.20 -19.64
CA VAL A 14 -26.66 1.80 -19.36
C VAL A 14 -26.76 0.99 -18.06
N LYS A 15 -25.75 0.16 -17.74
CA LYS A 15 -25.70 -0.54 -16.45
C LYS A 15 -25.55 0.43 -15.29
N GLU A 16 -24.69 1.43 -15.45
CA GLU A 16 -24.44 2.44 -14.44
C GLU A 16 -25.71 3.24 -14.11
N GLU A 17 -26.40 3.73 -15.13
CA GLU A 17 -27.63 4.52 -14.97
C GLU A 17 -28.79 3.69 -14.41
N ALA A 18 -28.95 2.43 -14.87
CA ALA A 18 -29.98 1.53 -14.35
C ALA A 18 -29.72 1.13 -12.88
N THR A 19 -28.45 0.96 -12.49
CA THR A 19 -28.06 0.65 -11.10
C THR A 19 -28.31 1.85 -10.19
N ALA A 20 -27.92 3.06 -10.61
CA ALA A 20 -28.17 4.29 -9.87
C ALA A 20 -29.67 4.55 -9.66
N ALA A 21 -30.49 4.31 -10.70
CA ALA A 21 -31.93 4.42 -10.61
C ALA A 21 -32.54 3.39 -9.64
N LEU A 22 -32.09 2.13 -9.67
CA LEU A 22 -32.54 1.10 -8.74
C LEU A 22 -32.15 1.40 -7.29
N TRP A 23 -30.98 1.97 -7.07
CA TRP A 23 -30.51 2.40 -5.76
C TRP A 23 -31.41 3.50 -5.17
N ASN A 24 -31.71 4.54 -5.96
CA ASN A 24 -32.59 5.64 -5.52
C ASN A 24 -34.02 5.19 -5.21
N LEU A 25 -34.46 4.08 -5.80
CA LEU A 25 -35.77 3.48 -5.55
C LEU A 25 -35.76 2.45 -4.40
N SER A 26 -34.58 2.03 -3.93
CA SER A 26 -34.42 1.00 -2.90
C SER A 26 -34.55 1.57 -1.48
N SER A 27 -35.78 1.76 -1.01
CA SER A 27 -36.06 2.05 0.41
C SER A 27 -36.08 0.82 1.32
N ALA A 28 -35.88 -0.40 0.79
CA ALA A 28 -35.99 -1.65 1.56
C ALA A 28 -34.77 -2.55 1.36
N ASP A 29 -34.27 -3.13 2.46
CA ASP A 29 -33.06 -3.95 2.55
C ASP A 29 -33.02 -5.21 1.65
N MET A 30 -34.10 -5.56 0.97
CA MET A 30 -34.20 -6.77 0.14
C MET A 30 -33.48 -6.71 -1.21
N LEU A 31 -33.14 -5.52 -1.74
CA LEU A 31 -32.57 -5.41 -3.10
C LEU A 31 -31.05 -5.19 -3.13
N LYS A 32 -30.44 -4.90 -1.98
CA LYS A 32 -28.99 -4.70 -1.83
C LYS A 32 -28.14 -5.91 -2.27
N PRO A 33 -28.52 -7.17 -2.02
CA PRO A 33 -27.73 -8.33 -2.44
C PRO A 33 -27.67 -8.49 -3.96
N VAL A 34 -28.76 -8.15 -4.67
CA VAL A 34 -28.88 -8.27 -6.13
C VAL A 34 -28.06 -7.19 -6.85
N ILE A 35 -27.89 -6.02 -6.22
CA ILE A 35 -27.06 -4.92 -6.73
C ILE A 35 -25.57 -5.27 -6.63
N LEU A 36 -25.17 -5.95 -5.55
CA LEU A 36 -23.77 -6.34 -5.31
C LEU A 36 -23.27 -7.37 -6.34
N GLU A 37 -24.14 -8.30 -6.75
CA GLU A 37 -23.82 -9.32 -7.77
C GLU A 37 -23.71 -8.74 -9.19
N ALA A 38 -24.34 -7.59 -9.45
CA ALA A 38 -24.38 -6.94 -10.76
C ALA A 38 -23.40 -5.75 -10.92
N ALA A 39 -22.67 -5.37 -9.86
CA ALA A 39 -21.85 -4.16 -9.82
C ALA A 39 -20.50 -4.33 -10.57
N THR A 40 -20.16 -3.35 -11.39
CA THR A 40 -18.82 -3.19 -12.00
C THR A 40 -17.87 -2.48 -11.03
N ASP A 41 -16.55 -2.54 -11.28
CA ASP A 41 -15.54 -1.85 -10.45
C ASP A 41 -15.85 -0.35 -10.24
N SER A 42 -16.39 0.32 -11.27
CA SER A 42 -16.83 1.72 -11.21
C SER A 42 -17.98 1.94 -10.21
N LEU A 43 -18.93 0.99 -10.14
CA LEU A 43 -20.06 1.04 -9.21
C LEU A 43 -19.65 0.70 -7.77
N VAL A 44 -18.63 -0.13 -7.56
CA VAL A 44 -18.01 -0.32 -6.22
C VAL A 44 -17.31 0.97 -5.77
N GLN A 45 -16.60 1.63 -6.69
CA GLN A 45 -16.01 2.95 -6.47
C GLN A 45 -17.09 4.01 -6.15
N GLN A 46 -18.25 3.94 -6.80
CA GLN A 46 -19.41 4.81 -6.54
C GLN A 46 -20.21 4.39 -5.29
N LEU A 47 -20.27 3.13 -4.89
CA LEU A 47 -20.91 2.71 -3.64
C LEU A 47 -20.11 3.15 -2.42
N ALA A 48 -18.80 3.33 -2.58
CA ALA A 48 -17.96 4.01 -1.60
C ALA A 48 -18.27 5.51 -1.46
N VAL A 49 -19.10 6.11 -2.32
CA VAL A 49 -19.54 7.54 -2.24
C VAL A 49 -20.51 7.79 -1.06
N LEU A 50 -20.77 6.79 -0.22
CA LEU A 50 -21.29 6.99 1.15
C LEU A 50 -20.16 7.03 2.21
N ASP A 51 -18.94 7.27 1.74
CA ASP A 51 -17.61 7.60 2.27
C ASP A 51 -17.12 6.97 3.58
N ALA A 52 -17.96 6.71 4.58
CA ALA A 52 -17.50 6.23 5.89
C ALA A 52 -18.15 4.92 6.35
N ASP A 53 -19.43 4.70 6.07
CA ASP A 53 -20.12 3.49 6.56
C ASP A 53 -19.67 2.24 5.80
N GLY A 54 -19.45 2.32 4.49
CA GLY A 54 -18.91 1.22 3.70
C GLY A 54 -17.50 0.82 4.14
N ILE A 55 -16.62 1.80 4.39
CA ILE A 55 -15.26 1.55 4.88
C ILE A 55 -15.29 0.94 6.28
N ARG A 56 -16.16 1.44 7.18
CA ARG A 56 -16.36 0.86 8.52
C ARG A 56 -16.89 -0.58 8.46
N MET A 57 -17.81 -0.87 7.55
CA MET A 57 -18.32 -2.24 7.35
C MET A 57 -17.23 -3.19 6.87
N LEU A 58 -16.43 -2.80 5.88
CA LEU A 58 -15.29 -3.59 5.41
C LEU A 58 -14.28 -3.83 6.54
N ALA A 59 -13.97 -2.78 7.31
CA ALA A 59 -13.08 -2.89 8.46
C ALA A 59 -13.62 -3.83 9.55
N SER A 60 -14.92 -3.77 9.83
CA SER A 60 -15.59 -4.67 10.78
C SER A 60 -15.58 -6.11 10.26
N LEU A 61 -15.84 -6.32 8.97
CA LEU A 61 -15.85 -7.63 8.36
C LEU A 61 -14.49 -8.32 8.49
N LEU A 62 -13.39 -7.57 8.31
CA LEU A 62 -12.03 -8.09 8.50
C LEU A 62 -11.75 -8.59 9.93
N GLN A 63 -12.40 -8.01 10.93
CA GLN A 63 -12.23 -8.40 12.33
C GLN A 63 -13.09 -9.61 12.71
N THR A 64 -14.29 -9.73 12.14
CA THR A 64 -15.29 -10.71 12.56
C THR A 64 -15.26 -12.00 11.74
N THR A 65 -14.86 -11.94 10.47
CA THR A 65 -14.86 -13.12 9.61
C THR A 65 -13.64 -14.02 9.86
N HIS A 66 -13.87 -15.33 9.78
CA HIS A 66 -12.80 -16.34 9.75
C HIS A 66 -12.57 -16.91 8.34
N ASP A 67 -13.37 -16.51 7.36
CA ASP A 67 -13.24 -16.96 5.98
C ASP A 67 -12.10 -16.19 5.27
N PRO A 68 -11.04 -16.88 4.83
CA PRO A 68 -9.92 -16.24 4.14
C PRO A 68 -10.31 -15.60 2.80
N GLY A 69 -11.29 -16.14 2.08
CA GLY A 69 -11.78 -15.57 0.82
C GLY A 69 -12.48 -14.23 1.03
N VAL A 70 -13.33 -14.16 2.06
CA VAL A 70 -14.00 -12.90 2.44
C VAL A 70 -12.99 -11.85 2.90
N LYS A 71 -11.93 -12.24 3.62
CA LYS A 71 -10.85 -11.30 3.99
C LYS A 71 -10.09 -10.79 2.78
N GLU A 72 -9.81 -11.67 1.82
CA GLU A 72 -9.17 -11.30 0.56
C GLU A 72 -9.99 -10.28 -0.21
N GLU A 73 -11.29 -10.52 -0.41
CA GLU A 73 -12.20 -9.62 -1.10
C GLU A 73 -12.33 -8.27 -0.38
N ALA A 74 -12.53 -8.28 0.94
CA ALA A 74 -12.64 -7.06 1.73
C ALA A 74 -11.35 -6.22 1.71
N THR A 75 -10.19 -6.87 1.80
CA THR A 75 -8.90 -6.15 1.69
C THR A 75 -8.61 -5.67 0.27
N ALA A 76 -9.03 -6.40 -0.76
CA ALA A 76 -8.91 -5.98 -2.16
C ALA A 76 -9.74 -4.72 -2.43
N ALA A 77 -10.99 -4.70 -1.96
CA ALA A 77 -11.85 -3.52 -2.04
C ALA A 77 -11.21 -2.31 -1.33
N LEU A 78 -10.73 -2.48 -0.09
CA LEU A 78 -10.02 -1.41 0.63
C LEU A 78 -8.77 -0.93 -0.11
N TRP A 79 -8.04 -1.81 -0.80
CA TRP A 79 -6.89 -1.41 -1.59
C TRP A 79 -7.31 -0.51 -2.76
N ASN A 80 -8.32 -0.91 -3.52
CA ASN A 80 -8.86 -0.09 -4.61
C ASN A 80 -9.32 1.28 -4.11
N LEU A 81 -10.04 1.33 -2.98
CA LEU A 81 -10.51 2.58 -2.37
C LEU A 81 -9.35 3.47 -1.89
N SER A 82 -8.28 2.87 -1.35
CA SER A 82 -7.13 3.62 -0.86
C SER A 82 -6.34 4.36 -1.93
N SER A 83 -6.59 4.09 -3.21
CA SER A 83 -6.02 4.87 -4.31
C SER A 83 -6.57 6.30 -4.37
N ALA A 84 -7.78 6.53 -3.86
CA ALA A 84 -8.42 7.84 -3.84
C ALA A 84 -7.99 8.66 -2.61
N ASP A 85 -7.34 9.81 -2.84
CA ASP A 85 -6.82 10.67 -1.77
C ASP A 85 -7.88 11.10 -0.75
N MET A 86 -9.11 11.35 -1.21
CA MET A 86 -10.24 11.74 -0.35
C MET A 86 -10.66 10.66 0.65
N LEU A 87 -10.45 9.38 0.33
CA LEU A 87 -10.85 8.26 1.19
C LEU A 87 -9.76 7.87 2.19
N LYS A 88 -8.50 8.26 1.96
CA LYS A 88 -7.36 7.88 2.83
C LYS A 88 -7.55 8.29 4.29
N PRO A 89 -8.08 9.48 4.65
CA PRO A 89 -8.35 9.84 6.05
C PRO A 89 -9.38 8.90 6.70
N VAL A 90 -10.42 8.50 5.96
CA VAL A 90 -11.48 7.63 6.48
C VAL A 90 -11.00 6.19 6.64
N ILE A 91 -10.22 5.68 5.68
CA ILE A 91 -9.56 4.37 5.79
C ILE A 91 -8.58 4.37 6.96
N LEU A 92 -7.78 5.43 7.09
CA LEU A 92 -6.87 5.60 8.21
C LEU A 92 -7.64 5.52 9.54
N GLU A 93 -8.78 6.21 9.64
CA GLU A 93 -9.61 6.20 10.84
C GLU A 93 -10.20 4.83 11.17
N ALA A 94 -10.94 4.27 10.21
CA ALA A 94 -11.83 3.14 10.43
C ALA A 94 -11.17 1.77 10.26
N ALA A 95 -10.15 1.63 9.40
CA ALA A 95 -9.65 0.33 8.96
C ALA A 95 -8.23 -0.01 9.43
N THR A 96 -7.46 0.97 9.92
CA THR A 96 -6.04 0.77 10.28
C THR A 96 -5.84 -0.42 11.20
N ASP A 97 -6.62 -0.55 12.27
CA ASP A 97 -6.40 -1.60 13.27
C ASP A 97 -6.70 -2.98 12.69
N SER A 98 -7.77 -3.11 11.91
CA SER A 98 -8.12 -4.35 11.20
C SER A 98 -7.04 -4.76 10.19
N LEU A 99 -6.47 -3.79 9.47
CA LEU A 99 -5.41 -4.01 8.47
C LEU A 99 -4.10 -4.42 9.16
N VAL A 100 -3.73 -3.75 10.25
CA VAL A 100 -2.54 -4.08 11.05
C VAL A 100 -2.62 -5.50 11.58
N GLN A 101 -3.80 -5.96 12.02
CA GLN A 101 -4.01 -7.35 12.44
C GLN A 101 -3.81 -8.36 11.30
N GLN A 102 -4.10 -8.01 10.03
CA GLN A 102 -3.81 -8.90 8.90
C GLN A 102 -2.32 -8.90 8.53
N VAL A 103 -1.59 -7.83 8.83
CA VAL A 103 -0.16 -7.70 8.54
C VAL A 103 0.70 -8.35 9.63
N CYS A 104 0.32 -8.18 10.90
CA CYS A 104 1.11 -8.65 12.04
C CYS A 104 0.74 -10.09 12.42
N PRO A 105 1.71 -11.01 12.53
CA PRO A 105 1.46 -12.33 13.08
C PRO A 105 1.00 -12.21 14.55
N GLY A 106 -0.26 -12.54 14.83
CA GLY A 106 -0.77 -12.77 16.18
C GLY A 106 -1.11 -11.53 17.03
N PHE A 107 -2.28 -10.94 16.80
CA PHE A 107 -3.08 -10.28 17.87
C PHE A 107 -4.27 -11.13 18.33
N GLY A 108 -4.61 -12.19 17.59
CA GLY A 108 -5.60 -13.19 17.97
C GLY A 108 -4.91 -14.46 18.41
N GLY A 109 -5.04 -14.81 19.69
CA GLY A 109 -4.67 -16.13 20.18
C GLY A 109 -5.50 -17.19 19.47
N TYR A 110 -4.98 -17.73 18.37
CA TYR A 110 -5.43 -18.97 17.79
C TYR A 110 -4.22 -19.88 17.64
N GLN A 111 -3.86 -20.51 18.75
CA GLN A 111 -3.36 -21.87 18.66
C GLN A 111 -4.50 -22.70 18.06
N GLN A 112 -4.42 -22.96 16.77
CA GLN A 112 -5.24 -23.97 16.13
C GLN A 112 -4.94 -25.28 16.87
N ASN A 113 -5.93 -25.75 17.64
CA ASN A 113 -6.00 -27.06 18.31
C ASN A 113 -4.79 -27.98 18.02
N GLY A 114 -3.85 -28.04 18.96
CA GLY A 114 -3.10 -29.27 19.25
C GLY A 114 -2.42 -30.00 18.10
N VAL A 115 -1.99 -29.33 17.03
CA VAL A 115 -1.07 -29.92 16.04
C VAL A 115 0.15 -29.03 15.90
N SER A 116 1.07 -29.20 16.84
CA SER A 116 2.46 -28.83 16.66
C SER A 116 3.04 -29.69 15.54
N GLY A 117 3.11 -29.14 14.33
CA GLY A 117 3.71 -29.82 13.20
C GLY A 117 3.68 -28.93 11.98
N ASP A 118 4.77 -28.17 11.79
CA ASP A 118 5.06 -27.42 10.57
C ASP A 118 4.19 -26.17 10.31
N SER A 119 4.44 -25.09 11.06
CA SER A 119 3.93 -23.76 10.68
C SER A 119 5.07 -22.97 10.08
N ASP A 120 5.27 -23.09 8.76
CA ASP A 120 6.15 -22.21 8.01
C ASP A 120 5.78 -20.75 8.39
N PRO A 121 6.69 -19.99 9.03
CA PRO A 121 6.43 -18.60 9.41
C PRO A 121 6.01 -17.72 8.22
N LEU A 122 6.27 -18.16 6.98
CA LEU A 122 5.85 -17.49 5.76
C LEU A 122 4.40 -17.68 5.37
N ARG A 123 3.73 -18.72 5.86
CA ARG A 123 2.37 -18.99 5.42
C ARG A 123 1.44 -17.79 5.63
N HIS A 124 1.70 -17.00 6.69
CA HIS A 124 1.02 -15.73 6.95
C HIS A 124 1.29 -14.67 5.87
N TYR A 125 2.55 -14.50 5.49
CA TYR A 125 3.01 -13.48 4.56
C TYR A 125 2.74 -13.80 3.07
N SER A 126 2.51 -15.07 2.75
CA SER A 126 2.22 -15.55 1.39
C SER A 126 0.73 -15.48 1.01
N THR A 127 -0.08 -14.69 1.73
CA THR A 127 -1.52 -14.58 1.48
C THR A 127 -1.86 -13.35 0.61
N PRO A 128 -2.90 -13.43 -0.23
CA PRO A 128 -3.45 -12.26 -0.92
C PRO A 128 -3.91 -11.18 0.06
N THR A 129 -4.47 -11.56 1.21
CA THR A 129 -4.86 -10.64 2.28
C THR A 129 -3.68 -9.81 2.79
N PHE A 130 -2.52 -10.42 3.04
CA PHE A 130 -1.31 -9.71 3.45
C PHE A 130 -0.85 -8.72 2.36
N LYS A 131 -0.80 -9.18 1.10
CA LYS A 131 -0.43 -8.35 -0.06
C LYS A 131 -1.35 -7.13 -0.17
N ASN A 132 -2.67 -7.33 -0.08
CA ASN A 132 -3.66 -6.28 -0.21
C ASN A 132 -3.60 -5.31 0.98
N ALA A 133 -3.53 -5.83 2.22
CA ALA A 133 -3.44 -5.01 3.42
C ALA A 133 -2.19 -4.12 3.44
N THR A 134 -1.02 -4.66 3.08
CA THR A 134 0.21 -3.87 2.95
C THR A 134 0.11 -2.82 1.82
N GLY A 135 -0.61 -3.11 0.74
CA GLY A 135 -0.94 -2.16 -0.32
C GLY A 135 -1.80 -0.98 0.17
N VAL A 136 -2.82 -1.26 0.99
CA VAL A 136 -3.67 -0.25 1.62
C VAL A 136 -2.83 0.66 2.53
N LEU A 137 -2.04 0.05 3.42
CA LEU A 137 -1.19 0.78 4.37
C LEU A 137 -0.16 1.65 3.64
N ARG A 138 0.43 1.14 2.55
CA ARG A 138 1.32 1.92 1.66
C ARG A 138 0.59 3.18 1.16
N ASN A 139 -0.61 3.05 0.62
CA ASN A 139 -1.35 4.16 0.04
C ASN A 139 -1.73 5.24 1.08
N ILE A 140 -2.24 4.83 2.25
CA ILE A 140 -2.63 5.80 3.29
C ILE A 140 -1.40 6.47 3.95
N SER A 141 -0.26 5.74 4.08
CA SER A 141 0.98 6.31 4.65
C SER A 141 1.57 7.45 3.81
N ALA A 142 1.23 7.50 2.51
CA ALA A 142 1.64 8.56 1.60
C ALA A 142 0.86 9.87 1.80
N ALA A 143 -0.30 9.84 2.47
CA ALA A 143 -1.21 10.99 2.53
C ALA A 143 -0.62 12.20 3.26
N ASN A 144 -0.23 12.04 4.53
CA ASN A 144 0.25 13.15 5.35
C ASN A 144 1.04 12.68 6.59
N ALA A 145 1.57 13.64 7.35
CA ALA A 145 2.35 13.36 8.56
C ALA A 145 1.54 12.66 9.65
N THR A 146 0.25 12.97 9.79
CA THR A 146 -0.64 12.34 10.77
C THR A 146 -0.81 10.85 10.49
N ALA A 147 -1.01 10.47 9.23
CA ALA A 147 -1.08 9.06 8.82
C ALA A 147 0.19 8.30 9.19
N ARG A 148 1.37 8.87 8.86
CA ARG A 148 2.66 8.26 9.23
C ARG A 148 2.84 8.13 10.74
N LYS A 149 2.50 9.17 11.51
CA LYS A 149 2.57 9.13 12.98
C LYS A 149 1.69 8.02 13.55
N ARG A 150 0.43 7.91 13.09
CA ARG A 150 -0.49 6.84 13.53
C ARG A 150 0.09 5.45 13.22
N LEU A 151 0.55 5.22 12.00
CA LEU A 151 1.07 3.91 11.61
C LEU A 151 2.36 3.52 12.35
N ARG A 152 3.25 4.47 12.66
CA ARG A 152 4.47 4.19 13.44
C ARG A 152 4.18 3.69 14.86
N ILE A 153 3.07 4.12 15.47
CA ILE A 153 2.70 3.70 16.82
C ILE A 153 1.79 2.47 16.84
N CYS A 154 1.39 1.94 15.68
CA CYS A 154 0.62 0.71 15.61
C CYS A 154 1.47 -0.45 16.15
N PRO A 155 1.00 -1.19 17.18
CA PRO A 155 1.77 -2.26 17.80
C PRO A 155 2.23 -3.30 16.78
N ASN A 156 3.52 -3.66 16.86
CA ASN A 156 4.16 -4.71 16.05
C ASN A 156 4.16 -4.48 14.53
N LEU A 157 3.68 -3.35 14.02
CA LEU A 157 3.61 -3.12 12.58
C LEU A 157 5.01 -3.06 11.97
N ILE A 158 5.90 -2.25 12.54
CA ILE A 158 7.26 -2.07 12.00
C ILE A 158 8.05 -3.38 12.10
N GLU A 159 7.97 -4.06 13.23
CA GLU A 159 8.62 -5.33 13.51
C GLU A 159 8.18 -6.40 12.51
N SER A 160 6.87 -6.50 12.25
CA SER A 160 6.30 -7.46 11.30
C SER A 160 6.72 -7.19 9.86
N LEU A 161 6.81 -5.92 9.46
CA LEU A 161 7.27 -5.52 8.13
C LEU A 161 8.77 -5.85 7.94
N VAL A 162 9.60 -5.59 8.95
CA VAL A 162 11.04 -5.92 8.92
C VAL A 162 11.25 -7.44 8.93
N GLN A 163 10.47 -8.17 9.73
CA GLN A 163 10.51 -9.63 9.76
C GLN A 163 10.16 -10.23 8.39
N PHE A 164 9.09 -9.75 7.75
CA PHE A 164 8.74 -10.17 6.40
C PHE A 164 9.88 -9.98 5.39
N LEU A 165 10.48 -8.78 5.34
CA LEU A 165 11.59 -8.50 4.43
C LEU A 165 12.82 -9.37 4.71
N THR A 166 13.12 -9.60 5.99
CA THR A 166 14.23 -10.48 6.42
C THR A 166 14.04 -11.88 5.85
N ILE A 167 12.84 -12.45 5.98
CA ILE A 167 12.56 -13.79 5.47
C ILE A 167 12.56 -13.82 3.94
N ALA A 168 12.00 -12.79 3.28
CA ALA A 168 12.00 -12.68 1.82
C ALA A 168 13.43 -12.69 1.24
N ILE A 169 14.36 -11.98 1.89
CA ILE A 169 15.78 -11.97 1.52
C ILE A 169 16.41 -13.35 1.76
N GLN A 170 16.19 -13.95 2.93
CA GLN A 170 16.75 -15.27 3.27
C GLN A 170 16.33 -16.37 2.30
N ARG A 171 15.13 -16.27 1.72
CA ARG A 171 14.59 -17.25 0.75
C ARG A 171 14.69 -16.81 -0.70
N ASN A 172 15.38 -15.70 -0.98
CA ASN A 172 15.55 -15.16 -2.34
C ASN A 172 14.21 -14.90 -3.06
N GLN A 173 13.19 -14.42 -2.34
CA GLN A 173 11.84 -14.08 -2.85
C GLN A 173 11.63 -12.56 -2.84
N VAL A 174 12.55 -11.83 -3.46
CA VAL A 174 12.60 -10.35 -3.38
C VAL A 174 11.75 -9.65 -4.44
N ASP A 175 11.30 -10.36 -5.48
CA ASP A 175 10.61 -9.77 -6.64
C ASP A 175 9.07 -9.82 -6.54
N SER A 176 8.53 -9.98 -5.33
CA SER A 176 7.07 -10.04 -5.13
C SER A 176 6.44 -8.65 -4.93
N GLN A 177 5.18 -8.50 -5.34
CA GLN A 177 4.41 -7.27 -5.11
C GLN A 177 4.33 -6.92 -3.61
N SER A 178 4.25 -7.92 -2.74
CA SER A 178 4.26 -7.72 -1.28
C SER A 178 5.57 -7.08 -0.81
N VAL A 179 6.72 -7.47 -1.37
CA VAL A 179 8.02 -6.83 -1.07
C VAL A 179 8.02 -5.37 -1.51
N GLU A 180 7.56 -5.06 -2.72
CA GLU A 180 7.45 -3.67 -3.17
C GLU A 180 6.56 -2.85 -2.23
N ASN A 181 5.40 -3.39 -1.86
CA ASN A 181 4.46 -2.72 -0.96
C ASN A 181 5.10 -2.41 0.39
N VAL A 182 5.77 -3.39 1.00
CA VAL A 182 6.40 -3.26 2.32
C VAL A 182 7.59 -2.30 2.29
N VAL A 183 8.45 -2.38 1.27
CA VAL A 183 9.57 -1.42 1.11
C VAL A 183 9.04 0.00 0.93
N CYS A 184 8.01 0.20 0.10
CA CYS A 184 7.39 1.51 -0.09
C CYS A 184 6.75 2.04 1.20
N LEU A 185 6.05 1.19 1.95
CA LEU A 185 5.47 1.53 3.23
C LEU A 185 6.57 1.96 4.23
N LEU A 186 7.63 1.18 4.40
CA LEU A 186 8.74 1.51 5.30
C LEU A 186 9.48 2.80 4.87
N ARG A 187 9.61 3.05 3.56
CA ARG A 187 10.13 4.32 3.03
C ARG A 187 9.25 5.50 3.46
N ASN A 188 7.94 5.37 3.30
CA ASN A 188 6.99 6.40 3.72
C ASN A 188 7.07 6.61 5.23
N LEU A 189 7.09 5.54 6.02
CA LEU A 189 7.19 5.61 7.48
C LEU A 189 8.54 6.15 7.97
N SER A 190 9.62 6.02 7.21
CA SER A 190 10.92 6.63 7.56
C SER A 190 10.97 8.14 7.28
N TYR A 191 10.08 8.67 6.44
CA TYR A 191 10.12 10.08 6.04
C TYR A 191 9.82 11.03 7.22
N ARG A 192 10.78 11.93 7.53
CA ARG A 192 10.72 12.90 8.64
C ARG A 192 10.45 12.23 10.00
N ILE A 193 11.09 11.09 10.26
CA ILE A 193 11.00 10.40 11.56
C ILE A 193 11.71 11.18 12.68
N GLN A 194 12.79 11.89 12.34
CA GLN A 194 13.59 12.74 13.24
C GLN A 194 12.73 13.78 13.97
N GLU A 195 11.70 14.32 13.30
CA GLU A 195 10.76 15.31 13.87
C GLU A 195 9.77 14.72 14.86
N VAL A 196 9.69 13.40 14.94
CA VAL A 196 8.89 12.71 15.95
C VAL A 196 9.71 12.44 17.20
N GLU A 197 11.02 12.17 17.05
CA GLU A 197 11.94 11.95 18.18
C GLU A 197 12.41 13.27 18.81
N ASP A 198 12.65 14.30 17.99
CA ASP A 198 13.02 15.65 18.42
C ASP A 198 12.02 16.68 17.89
N PRO A 199 11.12 17.21 18.74
CA PRO A 199 10.17 18.26 18.35
C PRO A 199 10.83 19.57 17.86
N ASN A 200 12.10 19.79 18.19
CA ASN A 200 12.88 20.95 17.75
C ASN A 200 13.75 20.64 16.53
N TYR A 201 13.59 19.47 15.90
CA TYR A 201 14.33 19.11 14.71
C TYR A 201 14.03 20.10 13.59
N ASP A 202 15.05 20.88 13.22
CA ASP A 202 15.04 21.71 12.03
C ASP A 202 15.80 20.98 10.90
N PRO A 203 15.09 20.54 9.83
CA PRO A 203 15.73 19.92 8.67
C PRO A 203 16.80 20.80 8.03
N ALA A 204 16.64 22.13 8.07
CA ALA A 204 17.60 23.07 7.51
C ALA A 204 18.91 23.08 8.30
N THR A 205 18.83 23.07 9.63
CA THR A 205 20.00 23.01 10.52
C THR A 205 20.69 21.64 10.51
N ALA A 206 19.93 20.54 10.38
CA ALA A 206 20.48 19.19 10.28
C ALA A 206 21.39 18.99 9.04
N HIS A 207 21.00 19.55 7.89
CA HIS A 207 21.81 19.49 6.66
C HIS A 207 23.12 20.28 6.79
N VAL A 208 23.12 21.38 7.55
CA VAL A 208 24.31 22.17 7.84
C VAL A 208 25.27 21.42 8.77
N LEU A 209 24.77 20.71 9.78
CA LEU A 209 25.62 19.91 10.68
C LEU A 209 26.30 18.75 9.94
N TYR A 210 25.57 18.03 9.07
CA TYR A 210 26.12 16.92 8.30
C TYR A 210 27.18 17.35 7.27
N THR A 211 26.97 18.51 6.63
CA THR A 211 27.94 19.09 5.68
C THR A 211 29.16 19.68 6.39
N LYS A 212 28.99 20.23 7.60
CA LYS A 212 30.08 20.77 8.43
C LYS A 212 30.88 19.69 9.15
N SER A 213 30.28 18.52 9.43
CA SER A 213 30.98 17.33 9.98
C SER A 213 31.64 16.45 8.90
N GLY A 214 31.38 16.71 7.62
CA GLY A 214 31.84 15.92 6.46
C GLY A 214 33.35 15.87 6.18
N SER A 215 34.21 16.33 7.11
CA SER A 215 35.66 16.18 7.02
C SER A 215 36.24 15.04 7.87
N LYS A 216 35.41 14.25 8.57
CA LYS A 216 35.87 13.01 9.22
C LYS A 216 35.19 11.82 8.57
N SER A 217 35.97 11.11 7.75
CA SER A 217 35.56 9.88 7.08
C SER A 217 35.07 8.85 8.11
N ALA A 218 33.95 8.18 7.83
CA ALA A 218 33.57 6.96 8.53
C ALA A 218 34.67 5.90 8.33
N PRO A 219 35.07 5.15 9.38
CA PRO A 219 36.06 4.10 9.24
C PRO A 219 35.42 2.90 8.53
N ASN A 220 36.15 2.31 7.58
CA ASN A 220 35.76 1.18 6.71
C ASN A 220 34.75 1.47 5.58
N SER A 221 35.27 2.01 4.47
CA SER A 221 34.89 1.57 3.13
C SER A 221 36.07 1.78 2.17
N PRO A 222 36.45 0.80 1.32
CA PRO A 222 37.60 0.93 0.40
C PRO A 222 37.30 1.96 -0.70
N LYS A 223 38.12 3.01 -0.81
CA LYS A 223 38.01 4.01 -1.89
C LYS A 223 38.56 3.45 -3.21
N PRO A 224 37.88 3.62 -4.35
CA PRO A 224 38.45 3.34 -5.66
C PRO A 224 39.46 4.44 -6.04
N LYS A 225 40.65 4.05 -6.48
CA LYS A 225 41.67 4.97 -7.01
C LYS A 225 41.19 5.56 -8.33
N LYS A 226 41.14 6.90 -8.40
CA LYS A 226 40.94 7.66 -9.64
C LYS A 226 42.32 8.04 -10.18
N ASP A 227 42.75 7.41 -11.27
CA ASP A 227 43.94 7.84 -12.00
C ASP A 227 43.68 9.18 -12.70
N LYS A 228 44.63 10.09 -12.55
CA LYS A 228 44.67 11.40 -13.20
C LYS A 228 45.44 11.26 -14.51
N ASP A 229 44.78 11.44 -15.64
CA ASP A 229 45.49 11.71 -16.89
C ASP A 229 45.33 13.16 -17.37
N LYS A 230 46.49 13.72 -17.76
CA LYS A 230 46.75 15.12 -18.08
C LYS A 230 46.31 15.47 -19.51
N LYS A 231 45.83 16.70 -19.64
CA LYS A 231 45.41 17.42 -20.86
C LYS A 231 46.56 17.60 -21.86
N LYS A 232 46.28 17.47 -23.17
CA LYS A 232 47.06 18.12 -24.25
C LYS A 232 46.15 18.51 -25.43
N ASP A 233 46.15 19.79 -25.76
CA ASP A 233 45.41 20.41 -26.89
C ASP A 233 46.03 20.04 -28.25
N SER A 234 45.19 19.90 -29.30
CA SER A 234 45.55 20.31 -30.68
C SER A 234 44.32 20.37 -31.61
N ALA A 235 44.11 21.58 -32.15
CA ALA A 235 43.59 22.01 -33.45
C ALA A 235 42.44 21.29 -34.21
N ARG A 236 41.50 22.15 -34.63
CA ARG A 236 40.46 22.06 -35.67
C ARG A 236 40.76 21.15 -36.88
N GLU A 237 39.73 20.42 -37.31
CA GLU A 237 39.25 20.46 -38.70
C GLU A 237 37.75 20.15 -38.76
N VAL A 238 37.00 20.97 -39.51
CA VAL A 238 35.56 20.82 -39.76
C VAL A 238 35.42 20.02 -41.04
N VAL A 239 34.76 18.86 -40.98
CA VAL A 239 34.28 18.17 -42.19
C VAL A 239 32.83 17.75 -42.00
N THR A 240 31.97 18.45 -42.72
CA THR A 240 30.54 18.19 -42.90
C THR A 240 30.35 17.06 -43.91
N VAL A 241 29.67 15.95 -43.60
CA VAL A 241 28.94 15.15 -44.62
C VAL A 241 27.69 14.45 -44.05
N ARG A 242 26.55 14.99 -44.49
CA ARG A 242 25.26 14.41 -44.94
C ARG A 242 24.79 13.03 -44.45
N PHE A 243 23.53 13.05 -43.98
CA PHE A 243 22.59 11.93 -43.93
C PHE A 243 22.34 11.33 -45.32
N ASN A 244 22.22 10.00 -45.39
CA ASN A 244 21.44 9.31 -46.42
C ASN A 244 20.55 8.25 -45.77
N SER A 245 19.26 8.38 -46.06
CA SER A 245 18.18 7.42 -45.81
C SER A 245 18.34 6.18 -46.67
N TRP A 246 18.00 5.02 -46.12
CA TRP A 246 17.25 3.92 -46.78
C TRP A 246 16.37 3.27 -45.71
#